data_AF-A0A1E5MJE2-F1
#
_entry.id   AF-A0A1E5MJE2-F1
#
_cell.length_a   1.000
_cell.length_b   1.000
_cell.length_c   1.000
_cell.angle_alpha   90.00
_cell.angle_beta   90.00
_cell.angle_gamma   90.00
#
_symmetry.space_group_name_H-M   'P 1'
#
loop_
_entity.id
_entity.type
_entity.pdbx_description
1 polymer ?
#
loop_
_entity_poly.entity_id
_entity_poly.type
_entity_poly.pdbx_seq_one_letter_code
_entity_poly.pdbx_strand_id
1 'polypeptide(L)'
;MPDPSVSPTLDLQLTWRGTTGRIRFFEHGVRAETSFEQDGRTQVPMERVTGWRVEPCDSDAVCVEFVTDNTVYRVLIDTADERLARLGLERALGAPLPSEG
;
A
#
# COMPACT_ATOMS: atom_id res chain seq x y z
N MET A 1 -18.14 -4.48 -8.32
CA MET A 1 -16.77 -4.45 -8.90
C MET A 1 -16.62 -3.10 -9.58
N PRO A 2 -15.58 -2.29 -9.29
CA PRO A 2 -15.40 -1.01 -9.97
C PRO A 2 -14.80 -1.23 -11.36
N ASP A 3 -15.25 -0.45 -12.34
CA ASP A 3 -14.91 -0.54 -13.76
C ASP A 3 -13.39 -0.57 -14.04
N PRO A 4 -12.89 -1.49 -14.88
CA PRO A 4 -11.49 -1.56 -15.27
C PRO A 4 -11.05 -0.40 -16.18
N SER A 5 -11.99 0.43 -16.65
CA SER A 5 -11.73 1.61 -17.48
C SER A 5 -11.33 2.84 -16.69
N VAL A 6 -11.40 2.81 -15.35
CA VAL A 6 -10.94 3.94 -14.52
C VAL A 6 -9.43 3.86 -14.38
N SER A 7 -8.73 4.77 -15.04
CA SER A 7 -7.29 4.92 -14.87
C SER A 7 -6.97 5.43 -13.45
N PRO A 8 -5.94 4.86 -12.78
CA PRO A 8 -5.49 5.41 -11.51
C PRO A 8 -4.93 6.81 -11.73
N THR A 9 -5.17 7.71 -10.77
CA THR A 9 -4.58 9.04 -10.73
C THR A 9 -3.09 8.97 -10.37
N LEU A 10 -2.71 7.96 -9.58
CA LEU A 10 -1.33 7.65 -9.24
C LEU A 10 -1.17 6.14 -9.11
N ASP A 11 -0.08 5.60 -9.64
CA ASP A 11 0.24 4.18 -9.63
C ASP A 11 1.69 3.98 -9.20
N LEU A 12 1.88 3.55 -7.96
CA LEU A 12 3.18 3.26 -7.37
C LEU A 12 3.41 1.76 -7.45
N GLN A 13 4.49 1.33 -8.10
CA GLN A 13 4.81 -0.09 -8.21
C GLN A 13 6.31 -0.30 -7.99
N LEU A 14 6.65 -1.22 -7.11
CA LEU A 14 8.01 -1.70 -6.90
C LEU A 14 8.05 -3.22 -7.11
N THR A 15 9.01 -3.67 -7.90
CA THR A 15 9.43 -5.08 -7.93
C THR A 15 10.84 -5.17 -7.36
N TRP A 16 10.97 -5.77 -6.19
CA TRP A 16 12.23 -5.89 -5.47
C TRP A 16 12.50 -7.35 -5.11
N ARG A 17 13.64 -7.90 -5.56
CA ARG A 17 14.09 -9.29 -5.32
C ARG A 17 13.02 -10.37 -5.55
N GLY A 18 12.16 -10.18 -6.54
CA GLY A 18 11.07 -11.11 -6.87
C GLY A 18 9.77 -10.87 -6.11
N THR A 19 9.78 -9.96 -5.13
CA THR A 19 8.58 -9.46 -4.47
C THR A 19 8.00 -8.28 -5.24
N THR A 20 6.68 -8.21 -5.36
CA THR A 20 5.98 -7.06 -5.96
C THR A 20 5.10 -6.38 -4.91
N GLY A 21 5.20 -5.07 -4.80
CA GLY A 21 4.24 -4.21 -4.14
C GLY A 21 3.68 -3.19 -5.13
N ARG A 22 2.37 -2.92 -5.04
CA ARG A 22 1.72 -1.92 -5.89
C ARG A 22 0.59 -1.23 -5.14
N ILE A 23 0.55 0.10 -5.22
CA ILE A 23 -0.52 0.94 -4.67
C ILE A 23 -1.04 1.85 -5.78
N ARG A 24 -2.33 1.72 -6.07
CA ARG A 24 -3.04 2.52 -7.07
C ARG A 24 -4.05 3.40 -6.38
N PHE A 25 -3.96 4.70 -6.61
CA PHE A 25 -4.89 5.70 -6.13
C PHE A 25 -5.87 6.08 -7.23
N PHE A 26 -7.14 6.18 -6.86
CA PHE A 26 -8.26 6.58 -7.70
C PHE A 26 -8.97 7.76 -7.03
N GLU A 27 -9.85 8.43 -7.75
CA GLU A 27 -10.60 9.58 -7.24
C GLU A 27 -11.35 9.28 -5.92
N HIS A 28 -11.84 8.04 -5.75
CA HIS A 28 -12.65 7.64 -4.61
C HIS A 28 -12.07 6.47 -3.81
N GLY A 29 -10.77 6.20 -3.94
CA GLY A 29 -10.18 5.15 -3.11
C GLY A 29 -8.80 4.72 -3.54
N VAL A 30 -8.33 3.67 -2.86
CA VAL A 30 -7.02 3.07 -3.09
C VAL A 30 -7.19 1.58 -3.32
N ARG A 31 -6.32 1.00 -4.13
CA ARG A 31 -6.14 -0.45 -4.25
C ARG A 31 -4.69 -0.77 -4.02
N ALA A 32 -4.43 -1.75 -3.16
CA ALA A 32 -3.09 -2.21 -2.88
C ALA A 32 -2.96 -3.70 -3.14
N GLU A 33 -1.76 -4.12 -3.51
CA GLU A 33 -1.44 -5.50 -3.85
C GLU A 33 0.00 -5.80 -3.49
N THR A 34 0.24 -6.97 -2.93
CA THR A 34 1.56 -7.38 -2.45
C THR A 34 1.79 -8.87 -2.63
N SER A 35 3.03 -9.24 -2.91
CA SER A 35 3.51 -10.62 -2.75
C SER A 35 4.53 -10.74 -1.61
N PHE A 36 4.72 -9.67 -0.82
CA PHE A 36 5.65 -9.67 0.30
C PHE A 36 5.06 -10.45 1.47
N GLU A 37 5.78 -11.44 1.99
CA GLU A 37 5.31 -12.32 3.06
C GLU A 37 4.03 -13.09 2.73
N GLN A 38 3.70 -13.24 1.43
CA GLN A 38 2.54 -13.99 0.93
C GLN A 38 2.99 -15.14 0.02
N ASP A 39 2.22 -16.23 -0.03
CA ASP A 39 2.43 -17.36 -0.95
C ASP A 39 2.26 -16.99 -2.44
N GLY A 40 1.73 -15.81 -2.72
CA GLY A 40 1.55 -15.30 -4.07
C GLY A 40 1.08 -13.85 -4.08
N ARG A 41 0.85 -13.33 -5.28
CA ARG A 41 0.36 -11.97 -5.46
C ARG A 41 -1.05 -11.84 -4.89
N THR A 42 -1.19 -11.04 -3.84
CA THR A 42 -2.39 -10.94 -3.00
C THR A 42 -2.89 -9.51 -2.98
N GLN A 43 -4.18 -9.33 -3.23
CA GLN A 43 -4.84 -8.04 -3.11
C GLN A 43 -5.13 -7.74 -1.63
N VAL A 44 -4.82 -6.53 -1.19
CA VAL A 44 -5.18 -6.06 0.15
C VAL A 44 -6.70 -5.83 0.20
N PRO A 45 -7.43 -6.44 1.16
CA PRO A 45 -8.87 -6.25 1.32
C PRO A 45 -9.15 -4.87 1.93
N MET A 46 -9.14 -3.82 1.10
CA MET A 46 -9.23 -2.43 1.54
C MET A 46 -10.48 -2.13 2.37
N GLU A 47 -11.59 -2.85 2.15
CA GLU A 47 -12.79 -2.73 2.96
C GLU A 47 -12.64 -3.22 4.42
N ARG A 48 -11.58 -3.97 4.73
CA ARG A 48 -11.24 -4.45 6.08
C ARG A 48 -10.11 -3.65 6.72
N VAL A 49 -9.57 -2.66 6.03
CA VAL A 49 -8.47 -1.84 6.54
C VAL A 49 -9.02 -0.87 7.56
N THR A 50 -8.52 -0.95 8.78
CA THR A 50 -8.89 -0.09 9.91
C THR A 50 -7.87 1.03 10.15
N GLY A 51 -6.69 0.94 9.55
CA GLY A 51 -5.70 2.00 9.54
C GLY A 51 -4.49 1.64 8.68
N TRP A 52 -3.59 2.60 8.53
CA TRP A 52 -2.38 2.42 7.73
C TRP A 52 -1.21 3.18 8.35
N ARG A 53 0.01 2.75 8.06
CA ARG A 53 1.25 3.46 8.42
C ARG A 53 2.35 3.11 7.42
N VAL A 54 3.47 3.83 7.51
CA VAL A 54 4.62 3.60 6.66
C VAL A 54 5.85 3.44 7.53
N GLU A 55 6.45 2.26 7.43
CA GLU A 55 7.60 1.84 8.20
C GLU A 55 8.81 1.62 7.28
N PRO A 56 10.04 1.86 7.78
CA PRO A 56 11.24 1.43 7.07
C PRO A 56 11.24 -0.09 6.91
N CYS A 57 11.52 -0.60 5.72
CA CYS A 57 11.49 -2.04 5.45
C CYS A 57 12.85 -2.59 5.03
N ASP A 58 13.53 -1.91 4.11
CA ASP A 58 14.88 -2.23 3.65
C ASP A 58 15.63 -0.92 3.29
N SER A 59 16.89 -0.97 2.87
CA SER A 59 17.70 0.24 2.61
C SER A 59 17.12 1.14 1.52
N ASP A 60 16.45 0.53 0.54
CA ASP A 60 15.93 1.20 -0.66
C ASP A 60 14.41 0.96 -0.83
N ALA A 61 13.73 0.49 0.22
CA ALA A 61 12.29 0.25 0.19
C ALA A 61 11.65 0.56 1.54
N VAL A 62 10.44 1.13 1.48
CA VAL A 62 9.57 1.30 2.64
C VAL A 62 8.37 0.38 2.55
N CYS A 63 7.82 0.02 3.70
CA CYS A 63 6.64 -0.83 3.82
C CYS A 63 5.44 0.04 4.17
N VAL A 64 4.47 0.08 3.26
CA VAL A 64 3.12 0.57 3.59
C VAL A 64 2.38 -0.58 4.25
N GLU A 65 2.09 -0.41 5.53
CA GLU A 65 1.34 -1.38 6.32
C GLU A 65 -0.15 -1.02 6.29
N PHE A 66 -0.97 -1.93 5.77
CA PHE A 66 -2.42 -1.87 5.86
C PHE A 66 -2.89 -2.78 7.00
N VAL A 67 -3.37 -2.18 8.07
CA VAL A 67 -3.80 -2.88 9.28
C VAL A 67 -5.25 -3.29 9.13
N THR A 68 -5.54 -4.57 9.39
CA THR A 68 -6.90 -5.12 9.48
C THR A 68 -7.09 -5.78 10.84
N ASP A 69 -8.31 -6.19 11.19
CA ASP A 69 -8.60 -6.88 12.46
C ASP A 69 -7.86 -8.22 12.61
N ASN A 70 -7.47 -8.86 11.50
CA ASN A 70 -6.88 -10.20 11.51
C ASN A 70 -5.37 -10.21 11.27
N THR A 71 -4.87 -9.25 10.49
CA THR A 71 -3.47 -9.25 10.03
C THR A 71 -3.05 -7.87 9.51
N VAL A 72 -1.76 -7.72 9.27
CA VAL A 72 -1.16 -6.56 8.61
C VAL A 72 -0.66 -6.97 7.23
N TYR A 73 -1.10 -6.26 6.20
CA TYR A 73 -0.58 -6.44 4.85
C TYR A 73 0.52 -5.41 4.59
N ARG A 74 1.73 -5.90 4.33
CA ARG A 74 2.87 -5.04 4.00
C ARG A 74 3.06 -4.95 2.48
N VAL A 75 3.04 -3.72 1.98
CA VAL A 75 3.23 -3.43 0.55
C VAL A 75 4.52 -2.65 0.39
N LEU A 76 5.49 -3.26 -0.30
CA LEU A 76 6.75 -2.60 -0.61
C LEU A 76 6.55 -1.50 -1.66
N ILE A 77 7.10 -0.32 -1.38
CA ILE A 77 7.22 0.76 -2.34
C ILE A 77 8.64 1.33 -2.29
N ASP A 78 9.05 1.99 -3.37
CA ASP A 78 10.35 2.65 -3.43
C ASP A 78 10.43 3.78 -2.40
N THR A 79 11.58 3.96 -1.75
CA THR A 79 11.80 5.05 -0.79
C THR A 79 11.56 6.43 -1.43
N ALA A 80 11.86 6.59 -2.72
CA ALA A 80 11.59 7.83 -3.45
C ALA A 80 10.09 8.16 -3.55
N ASP A 81 9.23 7.13 -3.52
CA ASP A 81 7.79 7.25 -3.61
C ASP A 81 7.10 7.41 -2.24
N GLU A 82 7.83 7.29 -1.13
CA GLU A 82 7.29 7.34 0.22
C GLU A 82 6.38 8.56 0.44
N ARG A 83 6.85 9.74 0.03
CA ARG A 83 6.11 10.99 0.21
C ARG A 83 4.79 11.00 -0.59
N LEU A 84 4.82 10.46 -1.81
CA LEU A 84 3.62 10.38 -2.65
C LEU A 84 2.62 9.36 -2.09
N ALA A 85 3.12 8.23 -1.60
CA ALA A 85 2.29 7.23 -0.94
C ALA A 85 1.61 7.80 0.31
N ARG A 86 2.36 8.47 1.20
CA ARG A 86 1.80 9.11 2.41
C ARG A 86 0.69 10.10 2.04
N LEU A 87 0.96 11.01 1.10
CA LEU A 87 -0.04 12.01 0.69
C LEU A 87 -1.29 11.37 0.07
N GLY A 88 -1.12 10.35 -0.76
CA GLY A 88 -2.23 9.63 -1.38
C GLY A 88 -3.07 8.88 -0.35
N LEU A 89 -2.42 8.22 0.61
CA LEU A 89 -3.08 7.44 1.67
C LEU A 89 -3.77 8.37 2.68
N GLU A 90 -3.14 9.49 3.06
CA GLU A 90 -3.76 10.50 3.92
C GLU A 90 -5.07 11.02 3.33
N ARG A 91 -5.09 11.26 2.01
CA ARG A 91 -6.30 11.68 1.30
C ARG A 91 -7.35 10.59 1.19
N ALA A 92 -6.95 9.36 0.95
CA ALA A 92 -7.87 8.24 0.69
C ALA A 92 -8.43 7.60 1.97
N LEU A 93 -7.61 7.51 3.01
CA LEU A 93 -7.88 6.71 4.23
C LEU A 93 -7.82 7.55 5.52
N GLY A 94 -7.43 8.82 5.44
CA GLY A 94 -7.23 9.68 6.62
C GLY A 94 -5.82 9.54 7.22
N ALA A 95 -5.62 10.15 8.39
CA ALA A 95 -4.30 10.22 9.02
C ALA A 95 -3.68 8.83 9.29
N PRO A 96 -2.35 8.68 9.19
CA PRO A 96 -1.68 7.43 9.50
C PRO A 96 -1.80 7.09 10.99
N LEU A 97 -1.77 5.80 11.27
CA LEU A 97 -1.49 5.27 12.60
C LEU A 97 -0.07 5.68 13.03
N PRO A 98 0.19 5.77 14.35
CA PRO A 98 1.54 5.95 14.84
C PRO A 98 2.42 4.78 14.42
N SER A 99 3.70 5.06 14.18
CA SER A 99 4.70 4.02 13.92
C SER A 99 4.86 3.09 15.11
N GLU A 100 5.12 1.81 14.86
CA GLU A 100 5.53 0.87 15.92
C GLU A 100 7.03 1.04 16.11
N GLY A 101 7.39 1.73 17.19
CA GLY A 101 8.78 1.96 17.56
C GLY A 101 9.54 0.71 17.97
#